data_AF-A0A7S0DXV0-F1
#
_entry.id   AF-A0A7S0DXV0-F1
#
_cell.length_a   1.000
_cell.length_b   1.000
_cell.length_c   1.000
_cell.angle_alpha   90.00
_cell.angle_beta   90.00
_cell.angle_gamma   90.00
#
_symmetry.space_group_name_H-M   'P 1'
#
loop_
_entity.id
_entity.type
_entity.pdbx_description
1 polymer ?
#
loop_
_entity_poly.entity_id
_entity_poly.type
_entity_poly.pdbx_seq_one_letter_code
_entity_poly.pdbx_strand_id
1 'polypeptide(L)'
;TALDLIQLAAQTENPRQFVHMDETELAHAVNLVKDPNLRHTLSFGIGLHHAGLCESDRSLVENLFEQSKIQVLCSTSTLAWGVNLPAHLVVVKGTEFYDAPSKRYVDFPITDVL
;
A
#
# COMPACT_ATOMS: atom_id res chain seq x y z
N THR A 1 9.56 3.52 -2.39
CA THR A 1 8.75 3.53 -1.15
C THR A 1 7.44 4.20 -1.50
N ALA A 2 6.42 4.16 -0.63
CA ALA A 2 5.15 4.85 -0.95
C ALA A 2 5.35 6.36 -1.18
N LEU A 3 6.27 7.00 -0.44
CA LEU A 3 6.65 8.40 -0.65
C LEU A 3 7.29 8.65 -2.03
N ASP A 4 8.15 7.73 -2.49
CA ASP A 4 8.74 7.85 -3.83
C ASP A 4 7.66 7.80 -4.92
N LEU A 5 6.61 6.99 -4.73
CA LEU A 5 5.47 6.93 -5.66
C LEU A 5 4.68 8.24 -5.67
N ILE A 6 4.48 8.87 -4.50
CA ILE A 6 3.88 10.21 -4.41
C ILE A 6 4.75 11.23 -5.15
N GLN A 7 6.06 11.21 -4.93
CA GLN A 7 6.98 12.15 -5.56
C GLN A 7 6.96 12.02 -7.09
N LEU A 8 6.92 10.79 -7.61
CA LEU A 8 6.77 10.54 -9.04
C LEU A 8 5.41 11.00 -9.56
N ALA A 9 4.32 10.70 -8.85
CA ALA A 9 2.98 11.16 -9.21
C ALA A 9 2.88 12.70 -9.22
N ALA A 10 3.51 13.37 -8.26
CA ALA A 10 3.56 14.82 -8.16
C ALA A 10 4.33 15.49 -9.31
N GLN A 11 5.18 14.75 -10.02
CA GLN A 11 5.87 15.23 -11.22
C GLN A 11 5.03 15.07 -12.50
N THR A 12 3.89 14.38 -12.42
CA THR A 12 2.98 14.23 -13.55
C THR A 12 1.96 15.38 -13.62
N GLU A 13 1.25 15.50 -14.74
CA GLU A 13 0.19 16.50 -14.91
C GLU A 13 -0.99 16.32 -13.94
N ASN A 14 -1.20 15.09 -13.43
CA ASN A 14 -2.24 14.79 -12.45
C ASN A 14 -1.66 14.07 -11.21
N PRO A 15 -1.41 14.79 -10.10
CA PRO A 15 -0.87 14.20 -8.88
C PRO A 15 -1.85 13.24 -8.18
N ARG A 16 -3.16 13.33 -8.47
CA ARG A 16 -4.21 12.46 -7.89
C ARG A 16 -4.66 11.35 -8.86
N GLN A 17 -3.84 11.01 -9.86
CA GLN A 17 -4.19 10.02 -10.89
C GLN A 17 -4.61 8.63 -10.37
N PHE A 18 -4.22 8.26 -9.15
CA PHE A 18 -4.53 6.97 -8.53
C PHE A 18 -5.80 7.00 -7.66
N VAL A 19 -6.50 8.13 -7.59
CA VAL A 19 -7.77 8.29 -6.89
C VAL A 19 -8.91 8.15 -7.88
N HIS A 20 -9.79 7.17 -7.66
CA HIS A 20 -10.95 6.86 -8.52
C HIS A 20 -12.27 7.06 -7.77
N MET A 21 -12.31 8.08 -6.93
CA MET A 21 -13.47 8.46 -6.13
C MET A 21 -13.62 9.99 -6.11
N ASP A 22 -14.80 10.47 -5.72
CA ASP A 22 -15.00 11.92 -5.61
C ASP A 22 -14.27 12.52 -4.39
N GLU A 23 -14.13 13.84 -4.38
CA GLU A 23 -13.40 14.55 -3.34
C GLU A 23 -14.07 14.45 -1.95
N THR A 24 -15.39 14.29 -1.90
CA THR A 24 -16.13 14.17 -0.64
C THR A 24 -15.92 12.80 0.00
N GLU A 25 -15.96 11.75 -0.80
CA GLU A 25 -15.68 10.37 -0.40
C GLU A 25 -14.22 10.24 0.05
N LEU A 26 -13.29 10.82 -0.71
CA LEU A 26 -11.87 10.84 -0.34
C LEU A 26 -11.65 11.56 1.00
N ALA A 27 -12.21 12.76 1.16
CA ALA A 27 -12.07 13.52 2.40
C ALA A 27 -12.63 12.75 3.60
N HIS A 28 -13.76 12.06 3.43
CA HIS A 28 -14.33 11.21 4.47
C HIS A 28 -13.38 10.05 4.83
N ALA A 29 -12.89 9.31 3.84
CA ALA A 29 -11.96 8.21 4.05
C ALA A 29 -10.67 8.67 4.77
N VAL A 30 -10.06 9.78 4.31
CA VAL A 30 -8.86 10.38 4.91
C VAL A 30 -9.09 10.80 6.36
N ASN A 31 -10.29 11.26 6.72
CA ASN A 31 -10.63 11.64 8.09
C ASN A 31 -10.85 10.44 9.03
N LEU A 32 -11.19 9.27 8.51
CA LEU A 32 -11.33 8.03 9.30
C LEU A 32 -9.98 7.41 9.66
N VAL A 33 -8.94 7.68 8.86
CA VAL A 33 -7.59 7.13 9.06
C VAL A 33 -6.92 7.71 10.30
N LYS A 34 -6.37 6.83 11.14
CA LYS A 34 -5.63 7.23 12.36
C LYS A 34 -4.14 7.41 12.10
N ASP A 35 -3.53 6.55 11.28
CA ASP A 35 -2.10 6.65 10.97
C ASP A 35 -1.79 7.88 10.08
N PRO A 36 -0.87 8.77 10.48
CA PRO A 36 -0.58 9.99 9.73
C PRO A 36 0.06 9.73 8.36
N ASN A 37 0.87 8.66 8.22
CA ASN A 37 1.53 8.33 6.96
C ASN A 37 0.52 7.73 5.98
N LEU A 38 -0.36 6.86 6.46
CA LEU A 38 -1.48 6.36 5.68
C LEU A 38 -2.39 7.50 5.23
N ARG A 39 -2.73 8.42 6.13
CA ARG A 39 -3.58 9.58 5.78
C ARG A 39 -2.98 10.43 4.65
N HIS A 40 -1.67 10.66 4.72
CA HIS A 40 -0.95 11.39 3.69
C HIS A 40 -0.95 10.64 2.35
N THR A 41 -0.54 9.37 2.37
CA THR A 41 -0.44 8.53 1.15
C THR A 41 -1.80 8.27 0.50
N LEU A 42 -2.85 8.06 1.30
CA LEU A 42 -4.21 7.81 0.83
C LEU A 42 -4.77 9.00 0.04
N SER A 43 -4.38 10.23 0.40
CA SER A 43 -4.79 11.45 -0.31
C SER A 43 -4.32 11.50 -1.78
N PHE A 44 -3.35 10.64 -2.15
CA PHE A 44 -2.84 10.48 -3.50
C PHE A 44 -3.29 9.16 -4.14
N GLY A 45 -4.21 8.41 -3.52
CA GLY A 45 -4.69 7.12 -4.02
C GLY A 45 -3.73 5.96 -3.78
N ILE A 46 -2.88 6.08 -2.75
CA ILE A 46 -1.89 5.07 -2.37
C ILE A 46 -2.20 4.56 -0.96
N GLY A 47 -2.60 3.30 -0.83
CA GLY A 47 -2.82 2.63 0.43
C GLY A 47 -1.53 2.05 1.03
N LEU A 48 -1.48 1.95 2.35
CA LEU A 48 -0.46 1.20 3.10
C LEU A 48 -1.12 0.04 3.85
N HIS A 49 -0.48 -1.12 3.85
CA HIS A 49 -0.95 -2.29 4.59
C HIS A 49 0.21 -3.01 5.26
N HIS A 50 0.34 -2.83 6.58
CA HIS A 50 1.34 -3.50 7.40
C HIS A 50 0.79 -3.79 8.80
N ALA A 51 1.45 -4.70 9.54
CA ALA A 51 1.01 -5.13 10.88
C ALA A 51 1.03 -4.02 11.95
N GLY A 52 1.72 -2.90 11.67
CA GLY A 52 1.75 -1.73 12.54
C GLY A 52 0.51 -0.83 12.45
N LEU A 53 -0.37 -1.05 11.46
CA LEU A 53 -1.62 -0.29 11.35
C LEU A 53 -2.70 -0.89 12.25
N CYS A 54 -3.56 -0.02 12.79
CA CYS A 54 -4.73 -0.47 13.50
C CYS A 54 -5.71 -1.21 12.57
N GLU A 55 -6.54 -2.09 13.12
CA GLU A 55 -7.48 -2.91 12.33
C GLU A 55 -8.43 -2.06 11.49
N SER A 56 -8.93 -0.94 12.03
CA SER A 56 -9.82 -0.03 11.29
C SER A 56 -9.15 0.55 10.04
N ASP A 57 -7.87 0.91 10.13
CA ASP A 57 -7.12 1.46 9.00
C ASP A 57 -6.84 0.38 7.94
N ARG A 58 -6.50 -0.85 8.36
CA ARG A 58 -6.28 -1.99 7.46
C ARG A 58 -7.55 -2.31 6.67
N SER A 59 -8.68 -2.49 7.37
CA SER A 59 -9.95 -2.79 6.72
C SER A 59 -10.42 -1.66 5.80
N LEU A 60 -10.21 -0.40 6.17
CA LEU A 60 -10.55 0.73 5.29
C LEU A 60 -9.76 0.67 3.98
N VAL A 61 -8.45 0.48 4.05
CA VAL A 61 -7.57 0.44 2.87
C VAL A 61 -7.87 -0.76 1.99
N GLU A 62 -8.10 -1.94 2.57
CA GLU A 62 -8.52 -3.14 1.85
C GLU A 62 -9.81 -2.89 1.05
N ASN A 63 -10.84 -2.35 1.71
CA ASN A 63 -12.12 -2.05 1.06
C ASN A 63 -11.97 -1.02 -0.08
N LEU A 64 -11.20 0.04 0.12
CA LEU A 64 -10.96 1.06 -0.90
C LEU A 64 -10.22 0.48 -2.11
N PHE A 65 -9.27 -0.42 -1.88
CA PHE A 65 -8.53 -1.06 -2.96
C PHE A 65 -9.40 -2.10 -3.71
N GLU A 66 -10.14 -2.93 -2.98
CA GLU A 66 -11.06 -3.92 -3.56
C GLU A 66 -12.14 -3.26 -4.44
N GLN A 67 -12.67 -2.11 -4.00
CA GLN A 67 -13.64 -1.32 -4.77
C GLN A 67 -13.00 -0.46 -5.88
N SER A 68 -11.69 -0.61 -6.12
CA SER A 68 -10.93 0.18 -7.10
C SER A 68 -11.00 1.70 -6.88
N LYS A 69 -11.29 2.15 -5.66
CA LYS A 69 -11.33 3.58 -5.28
C LYS A 69 -9.93 4.18 -5.16
N ILE A 70 -8.96 3.34 -4.82
CA ILE A 70 -7.53 3.63 -4.86
C ILE A 70 -6.83 2.61 -5.76
N GLN A 71 -5.86 3.06 -6.55
CA GLN A 71 -5.22 2.20 -7.55
C GLN A 71 -3.99 1.45 -7.02
N VAL A 72 -3.34 1.97 -5.99
CA VAL A 72 -2.06 1.44 -5.50
C VAL A 72 -2.18 1.02 -4.04
N LEU A 73 -1.68 -0.17 -3.73
CA LEU A 73 -1.55 -0.68 -2.38
C LEU A 73 -0.11 -1.14 -2.12
N CYS A 74 0.54 -0.57 -1.11
CA CYS A 74 1.86 -1.01 -0.65
C CYS A 74 1.70 -1.92 0.58
N SER A 75 2.18 -3.16 0.49
CA SER A 75 2.18 -4.09 1.63
C SER A 75 3.56 -4.72 1.88
N THR A 76 3.78 -5.23 3.09
CA THR A 76 4.95 -6.04 3.44
C THR A 76 4.76 -7.49 2.99
N SER A 77 5.84 -8.18 2.62
CA SER A 77 5.80 -9.54 2.04
C SER A 77 5.03 -10.56 2.88
N THR A 78 5.14 -10.51 4.21
CA THR A 78 4.43 -11.42 5.12
C THR A 78 2.91 -11.25 5.11
N LEU A 79 2.42 -10.09 4.67
CA LEU A 79 0.98 -9.80 4.59
C LEU A 79 0.39 -10.21 3.24
N ALA A 80 1.19 -10.23 2.16
CA ALA A 80 0.73 -10.62 0.82
C ALA A 80 0.09 -12.02 0.79
N TRP A 81 0.52 -12.93 1.65
CA TRP A 81 -0.08 -14.26 1.83
C TRP A 81 -1.51 -14.25 2.42
N GLY A 82 -1.86 -13.21 3.18
CA GLY A 82 -3.09 -13.14 3.96
C GLY A 82 -4.16 -12.21 3.41
N VAL A 83 -3.85 -11.41 2.38
CA VAL A 83 -4.82 -10.51 1.72
C VAL A 83 -5.25 -11.08 0.37
N ASN A 84 -6.53 -11.44 0.27
CA ASN A 84 -7.14 -11.82 -1.00
C ASN A 84 -7.66 -10.58 -1.74
N LEU A 85 -6.75 -9.76 -2.24
CA LEU A 85 -7.08 -8.56 -3.00
C LEU A 85 -6.72 -8.75 -4.48
N PRO A 86 -7.71 -8.71 -5.40
CA PRO A 86 -7.43 -8.89 -6.83
C PRO A 86 -6.67 -7.67 -7.37
N ALA A 87 -5.38 -7.84 -7.65
CA ALA A 87 -4.54 -6.83 -8.29
C ALA A 87 -4.22 -7.22 -9.75
N HIS A 88 -4.32 -6.26 -10.68
CA HIS A 88 -3.94 -6.50 -12.08
C HIS A 88 -2.42 -6.57 -12.27
N LEU A 89 -1.66 -5.81 -11.48
CA LEU A 89 -0.20 -5.76 -11.52
C LEU A 89 0.33 -5.84 -10.09
N VAL A 90 1.24 -6.80 -9.88
CA VAL A 90 1.98 -6.93 -8.62
C VAL A 90 3.45 -6.61 -8.89
N VAL A 91 4.01 -5.68 -8.13
CA VAL A 91 5.43 -5.32 -8.19
C VAL A 91 6.11 -5.78 -6.90
N VAL A 92 6.98 -6.79 -7.02
CA VAL A 92 7.81 -7.26 -5.91
C VAL A 92 9.05 -6.37 -5.79
N LYS A 93 9.05 -5.48 -4.80
CA LYS A 93 10.18 -4.57 -4.56
C LYS A 93 11.19 -5.20 -3.60
N GLY A 94 12.28 -5.70 -4.17
CA GLY A 94 13.34 -6.39 -3.43
C GLY A 94 13.01 -7.88 -3.26
N THR A 95 14.02 -8.73 -3.40
CA THR A 95 13.89 -10.20 -3.33
C THR A 95 14.70 -10.80 -2.20
N GLU A 96 15.16 -9.97 -1.27
CA GLU A 96 15.97 -10.36 -0.13
C GLU A 96 15.38 -9.78 1.16
N PHE A 97 15.55 -10.50 2.28
CA PHE A 97 15.26 -10.00 3.62
C PHE A 97 16.48 -10.15 4.54
N TYR A 98 16.54 -9.32 5.58
CA TYR A 98 17.62 -9.40 6.56
C TYR A 98 17.35 -10.51 7.57
N ASP A 99 18.17 -11.55 7.57
CA ASP A 99 18.11 -12.63 8.55
C ASP A 99 18.96 -12.28 9.77
N ALA A 100 18.30 -11.90 10.87
CA ALA A 100 18.97 -11.47 12.09
C ALA A 100 19.91 -12.53 12.71
N PRO A 101 19.55 -13.84 12.74
CA PRO A 101 20.45 -14.91 13.18
C PRO A 101 21.76 -15.00 12.38
N SER A 102 21.71 -14.99 11.04
CA SER A 102 22.90 -15.07 10.20
C SER A 102 23.56 -13.72 9.90
N LYS A 103 22.93 -12.60 10.30
CA LYS A 103 23.39 -11.21 10.11
C LYS A 103 23.69 -10.85 8.66
N ARG A 104 22.91 -11.39 7.73
CA ARG A 104 23.06 -11.14 6.29
C ARG A 104 21.69 -11.03 5.62
N TYR A 105 21.67 -10.43 4.45
CA TYR A 105 20.53 -10.53 3.55
C TYR A 105 20.51 -11.91 2.90
N VAL A 106 19.33 -12.52 2.84
CA VAL A 106 19.10 -13.80 2.19
C VAL A 106 17.89 -13.67 1.28
N ASP A 107 17.89 -14.44 0.20
CA ASP A 107 16.78 -14.43 -0.76
C ASP A 107 15.47 -14.89 -0.11
N PHE A 108 14.36 -14.33 -0.58
CA PHE A 108 13.05 -14.88 -0.27
C PHE A 108 12.93 -16.31 -0.84
N PRO A 109 12.26 -17.21 -0.11
CA PRO A 109 11.88 -18.51 -0.66
C PRO A 109 11.08 -18.33 -1.95
N ILE A 110 11.28 -19.19 -2.94
CA ILE A 110 10.54 -19.11 -4.20
C ILE A 110 9.03 -19.21 -4.00
N THR A 111 8.60 -19.91 -2.94
CA THR A 111 7.19 -20.02 -2.55
C THR A 111 6.57 -18.67 -2.17
N ASP A 112 7.37 -17.72 -1.67
CA ASP A 112 6.89 -16.40 -1.25
C ASP A 112 6.83 -15.42 -2.43
N VAL A 113 7.40 -15.79 -3.57
CA VAL A 113 7.44 -14.97 -4.80
C VAL A 113 6.44 -15.46 -5.85
N LEU A 114 6.05 -16.74 -5.81
CA LEU A 114 5.08 -17.38 -6.71
C LEU A 114 3.64 -17.13 -6.26
#